data_AF-A0A964P620-F1
#
_entry.id   AF-A0A964P620-F1
#
_cell.length_a   1.000
_cell.length_b   1.000
_cell.length_c   1.000
_cell.angle_alpha   90.00
_cell.angle_beta   90.00
_cell.angle_gamma   90.00
#
_symmetry.space_group_name_H-M   'P 1'
#
loop_
_entity.id
_entity.type
_entity.pdbx_description
1 polymer ?
#
loop_
_entity_poly.entity_id
_entity_poly.type
_entity_poly.pdbx_seq_one_letter_code
_entity_poly.pdbx_strand_id
1 'polypeptide(L)'
;MSYMLDEPKRAPRGIVQIAAAISNALLGVLLIAAGLAGLVAIAVVALDIADQTWVSLGAQITSELGSDVATLLETFQIDIAVILTTLADQNNLPEFGAWVRQILAFLMVAAVALGLAGAAPLWVARALWSRRSSRAVFLYGMLLGAIGINGLVVTGAPQVIWGLVLANGLLTLVASRTIRPSA
;
A
#
# COMPACT_ATOMS: atom_id res chain seq x y z
N MET A 1 -41.92 -18.44 43.62
CA MET A 1 -40.79 -19.30 43.21
C MET A 1 -40.21 -18.68 41.95
N SER A 2 -39.17 -17.85 42.09
CA SER A 2 -38.59 -17.08 40.98
C SER A 2 -37.72 -17.99 40.14
N TYR A 3 -38.08 -18.19 38.87
CA TYR A 3 -37.23 -18.87 37.89
C TYR A 3 -36.05 -17.94 37.57
N MET A 4 -34.91 -18.14 38.23
CA MET A 4 -33.62 -17.64 37.73
C MET A 4 -33.31 -18.41 36.44
N LEU A 5 -33.64 -17.82 35.30
CA LEU A 5 -33.11 -18.25 34.02
C LEU A 5 -31.62 -17.91 34.06
N ASP A 6 -30.77 -18.93 34.23
CA ASP A 6 -29.35 -18.81 33.97
C ASP A 6 -29.17 -18.27 32.55
N GLU A 7 -28.65 -17.05 32.43
CA GLU A 7 -28.24 -16.52 31.13
C GLU A 7 -27.29 -17.54 30.50
N PRO A 8 -27.52 -17.98 29.24
CA PRO A 8 -26.65 -18.94 28.61
C PRO A 8 -25.24 -18.35 28.53
N LYS A 9 -24.31 -18.91 29.32
CA LYS A 9 -22.89 -18.55 29.31
C LYS A 9 -22.41 -18.55 27.86
N ARG A 10 -22.04 -17.38 27.34
CA ARG A 10 -21.45 -17.26 25.99
C ARG A 10 -20.27 -18.23 25.90
N ALA A 11 -20.37 -19.20 25.00
CA ALA A 11 -19.27 -20.11 24.72
C ALA A 11 -17.98 -19.32 24.43
N PRO A 12 -16.79 -19.75 24.89
CA PRO A 12 -15.53 -19.02 24.69
C PRO A 12 -15.18 -18.86 23.20
N ARG A 13 -14.42 -17.81 22.85
CA ARG A 13 -14.01 -17.56 21.45
C ARG A 13 -13.01 -18.63 21.01
N GLY A 14 -13.16 -19.15 19.80
CA GLY A 14 -12.18 -20.08 19.22
C GLY A 14 -10.87 -19.37 18.88
N ILE A 15 -9.73 -20.06 19.04
CA ILE A 15 -8.38 -19.53 18.77
C ILE A 15 -8.28 -18.94 17.36
N VAL A 16 -8.86 -19.61 16.36
CA VAL A 16 -8.85 -19.16 14.96
C VAL A 16 -9.58 -17.83 14.77
N GLN A 17 -10.67 -17.58 15.51
CA GLN A 17 -11.40 -16.31 15.43
C GLN A 17 -10.59 -15.16 16.03
N ILE A 18 -9.89 -15.43 17.13
CA ILE A 18 -9.00 -14.44 17.77
C ILE A 18 -7.84 -14.11 16.84
N ALA A 19 -7.17 -15.13 16.29
CA ALA A 19 -6.08 -14.96 15.34
C ALA A 19 -6.53 -14.17 14.11
N ALA A 20 -7.67 -14.52 13.50
CA ALA A 20 -8.21 -13.82 12.34
C ALA A 20 -8.57 -12.36 12.64
N ALA A 21 -9.17 -12.10 13.82
CA ALA A 21 -9.51 -10.74 14.21
C ALA A 21 -8.25 -9.88 14.41
N ILE A 22 -7.23 -10.40 15.09
CA ILE A 22 -5.97 -9.69 15.32
C ILE A 22 -5.23 -9.48 14.00
N SER A 23 -5.13 -10.51 13.15
CA SER A 23 -4.43 -10.41 11.87
C SER A 23 -5.06 -9.36 10.95
N ASN A 24 -6.39 -9.32 10.85
CA ASN A 24 -7.09 -8.28 10.10
C ASN A 24 -6.96 -6.89 10.74
N ALA A 25 -6.95 -6.79 12.07
CA ALA A 25 -6.72 -5.52 12.75
C ALA A 25 -5.33 -4.97 12.41
N LEU A 26 -4.30 -5.81 12.49
CA LEU A 26 -2.92 -5.45 12.13
C LEU A 26 -2.81 -5.08 10.66
N LEU A 27 -3.40 -5.86 9.74
CA LEU A 27 -3.40 -5.54 8.32
C LEU A 27 -4.06 -4.16 8.07
N GLY A 28 -5.20 -3.89 8.69
CA GLY A 28 -5.89 -2.61 8.54
C GLY A 28 -5.08 -1.43 9.05
N VAL A 29 -4.46 -1.56 10.23
CA VAL A 29 -3.57 -0.53 10.79
C VAL A 29 -2.36 -0.31 9.88
N LEU A 30 -1.73 -1.38 9.39
CA LEU A 30 -0.56 -1.30 8.51
C LEU A 30 -0.90 -0.60 7.18
N LEU A 31 -2.03 -0.93 6.57
CA LEU A 31 -2.46 -0.29 5.31
C LEU A 31 -2.75 1.21 5.50
N ILE A 32 -3.40 1.58 6.61
CA ILE A 32 -3.63 3.00 6.95
C ILE A 32 -2.30 3.72 7.19
N ALA A 33 -1.41 3.13 7.99
CA ALA A 33 -0.12 3.71 8.29
C ALA A 33 0.74 3.87 7.02
N ALA A 34 0.77 2.86 6.15
CA ALA A 34 1.47 2.91 4.88
C ALA A 34 0.89 3.98 3.93
N GLY A 35 -0.44 4.09 3.84
CA GLY A 35 -1.10 5.14 3.07
C GLY A 35 -0.75 6.54 3.58
N LEU A 36 -0.81 6.75 4.90
CA LEU A 36 -0.44 8.04 5.52
C LEU A 36 1.04 8.38 5.34
N ALA A 37 1.94 7.42 5.58
CA ALA A 37 3.38 7.61 5.38
C ALA A 37 3.69 7.91 3.91
N GLY A 38 3.03 7.21 2.97
CA GLY A 38 3.13 7.47 1.54
C GLY A 38 2.69 8.89 1.18
N LEU A 39 1.58 9.38 1.74
CA LEU A 39 1.11 10.75 1.52
C LEU A 39 2.11 11.79 2.01
N VAL A 40 2.67 11.60 3.20
CA VAL A 40 3.69 12.50 3.74
C VAL A 40 4.94 12.49 2.87
N ALA A 41 5.44 11.32 2.48
CA ALA A 41 6.60 11.19 1.62
C ALA A 41 6.39 11.87 0.25
N ILE A 42 5.23 11.65 -0.37
CA ILE A 42 4.85 12.29 -1.64
C ILE A 42 4.78 13.81 -1.48
N ALA A 43 4.20 14.32 -0.39
CA ALA A 43 4.11 15.75 -0.14
C ALA A 43 5.49 16.39 0.03
N VAL A 44 6.41 15.73 0.75
CA VAL A 44 7.80 16.20 0.91
C VAL A 44 8.50 16.27 -0.44
N VAL A 45 8.44 15.21 -1.24
CA VAL A 45 9.06 15.18 -2.57
C VAL A 45 8.43 16.23 -3.49
N ALA A 46 7.10 16.39 -3.46
CA ALA A 46 6.39 17.35 -4.30
C ALA A 46 6.81 18.81 -4.05
N LEU A 47 7.16 19.15 -2.80
CA LEU A 47 7.66 20.47 -2.43
C LEU A 47 9.08 20.71 -2.94
N ASP A 48 9.93 19.69 -2.92
CA ASP A 48 11.34 19.77 -3.34
C ASP A 48 11.50 19.91 -4.87
N ILE A 49 10.61 19.27 -5.62
CA ILE A 49 10.63 19.28 -7.10
C ILE A 49 9.82 20.41 -7.73
N ALA A 50 9.14 21.21 -6.92
CA ALA A 50 8.06 22.10 -7.35
C ALA A 50 8.47 23.06 -8.48
N ASP A 51 9.71 23.51 -8.45
CA ASP A 51 10.29 24.50 -9.38
C ASP A 51 11.46 23.92 -10.19
N GLN A 52 11.63 22.60 -10.19
CA GLN A 52 12.71 21.96 -10.95
C GLN A 52 12.40 21.92 -12.44
N THR A 53 13.40 22.28 -13.24
CA THR A 53 13.40 22.28 -14.70
C THR A 53 14.36 21.22 -15.22
N TRP A 54 14.26 20.91 -16.51
CA TRP A 54 15.26 20.05 -17.18
C TRP A 54 16.68 20.65 -17.09
N VAL A 55 16.78 21.98 -17.06
CA VAL A 55 18.05 22.71 -16.89
C VAL A 55 18.63 22.51 -15.48
N SER A 56 17.83 22.68 -14.43
CA SER A 56 18.32 22.49 -13.05
C SER A 56 18.72 21.04 -12.79
N LEU A 57 18.01 20.07 -13.38
CA LEU A 57 18.39 18.66 -13.31
C LEU A 57 19.74 18.40 -13.99
N GLY A 58 19.97 18.98 -15.16
CA GLY A 58 21.26 18.87 -15.87
C GLY A 58 22.42 19.46 -15.08
N ALA A 59 22.21 20.62 -14.45
CA ALA A 59 23.21 21.24 -13.58
C ALA A 59 23.51 20.36 -12.35
N GLN A 60 22.48 19.77 -11.74
CA GLN A 60 22.66 18.87 -10.60
C GLN A 60 23.47 17.63 -10.98
N ILE A 61 23.10 16.94 -12.08
CA ILE A 61 23.85 15.77 -12.58
C ILE A 61 25.31 16.12 -12.84
N THR A 62 25.56 17.27 -13.48
CA THR A 62 26.93 17.75 -13.75
C THR A 62 27.72 17.95 -12.46
N SER A 63 27.09 18.49 -11.41
CA SER A 63 27.73 18.69 -10.11
C SER A 63 28.03 17.38 -9.36
N GLU A 64 27.20 16.34 -9.54
CA GLU A 64 27.37 15.04 -8.89
C GLU A 64 28.42 14.15 -9.57
N LEU A 65 28.77 14.43 -10.84
CA LEU A 65 29.78 13.69 -11.60
C LEU A 65 31.23 13.96 -11.16
N GLY A 66 31.46 15.00 -10.37
CA GLY A 66 32.79 15.41 -9.89
C GLY A 66 33.57 16.28 -10.89
N SER A 67 34.57 17.02 -10.38
CA SER A 67 35.28 18.07 -11.12
C SER A 67 36.00 17.58 -12.38
N ASP A 68 36.58 16.39 -12.33
CA ASP A 68 37.39 15.85 -13.44
C ASP A 68 36.50 15.50 -14.64
N VAL A 69 35.33 14.92 -14.37
CA VAL A 69 34.34 14.58 -15.39
C VAL A 69 33.68 15.85 -15.93
N ALA A 70 33.35 16.82 -15.06
CA ALA A 70 32.82 18.11 -15.49
C ALA A 70 33.79 18.85 -16.43
N THR A 71 35.10 18.82 -16.13
CA THR A 71 36.14 19.43 -16.98
C THR A 71 36.24 18.74 -18.35
N LEU A 72 36.10 17.41 -18.38
CA LEU A 72 36.06 16.66 -19.64
C LEU A 72 34.82 17.02 -20.47
N LEU A 73 33.64 17.07 -19.85
CA LEU A 73 32.40 17.48 -20.53
C LEU A 73 32.54 18.87 -21.14
N GLU A 74 33.10 19.83 -20.40
CA GLU A 74 33.39 21.18 -20.90
C GLU A 74 34.37 21.16 -22.07
N THR A 75 35.44 20.35 -21.99
CA THR A 75 36.44 20.20 -23.06
C THR A 75 35.81 19.69 -24.36
N PHE A 76 34.85 18.77 -24.26
CA PHE A 76 34.11 18.24 -25.40
C PHE A 76 32.87 19.08 -25.77
N GLN A 77 32.66 20.23 -25.12
CA GLN A 77 31.48 21.09 -25.30
C GLN A 77 30.15 20.33 -25.10
N ILE A 78 30.14 19.38 -24.16
CA ILE A 78 28.95 18.60 -23.80
C ILE A 78 28.27 19.28 -22.62
N ASP A 79 27.08 19.82 -22.86
CA ASP A 79 26.22 20.36 -21.83
C ASP A 79 25.04 19.41 -21.57
N ILE A 80 25.00 18.81 -20.37
CA ILE A 80 23.94 17.89 -19.96
C ILE A 80 22.58 18.59 -19.92
N ALA A 81 22.53 19.86 -19.51
CA ALA A 81 21.27 20.61 -19.48
C ALA A 81 20.71 20.78 -20.90
N VAL A 82 21.57 21.10 -21.88
CA VAL A 82 21.17 21.21 -23.30
C VAL A 82 20.71 19.86 -23.86
N ILE A 83 21.38 18.77 -23.50
CA ILE A 83 20.96 17.42 -23.91
C ILE A 83 19.56 17.10 -23.37
N LEU A 84 19.32 17.35 -22.09
CA LEU A 84 18.03 17.06 -21.45
C LEU A 84 16.90 17.91 -21.99
N THR A 85 17.11 19.21 -22.20
CA THR A 85 16.08 20.09 -22.80
C THR A 85 15.79 19.69 -24.24
N THR A 86 16.82 19.39 -25.04
CA THR A 86 16.64 18.95 -26.43
C THR A 86 15.86 17.63 -26.49
N LEU A 87 16.15 16.67 -25.60
CA LEU A 87 15.39 15.42 -25.51
C LEU A 87 13.96 15.65 -25.07
N ALA A 88 13.72 16.55 -24.12
CA ALA A 88 12.38 16.92 -23.68
C ALA A 88 11.56 17.53 -24.82
N ASP A 89 12.14 18.48 -25.56
CA ASP A 89 11.50 19.14 -26.70
C ASP A 89 11.19 18.15 -27.82
N GLN A 90 12.14 17.27 -28.16
CA GLN A 90 11.95 16.24 -29.19
C GLN A 90 10.82 15.25 -28.86
N ASN A 91 10.60 14.97 -27.58
CA ASN A 91 9.57 14.05 -27.12
C ASN A 91 8.29 14.77 -26.64
N ASN A 92 8.22 16.09 -26.80
CA ASN A 92 7.12 16.94 -26.34
C ASN A 92 6.78 16.70 -24.86
N LEU A 93 7.82 16.53 -24.03
CA LEU A 93 7.67 16.31 -22.60
C LEU A 93 7.32 17.64 -21.90
N PRO A 94 6.45 17.62 -20.89
CA PRO A 94 6.24 18.80 -20.05
C PRO A 94 7.52 19.12 -19.26
N GLU A 95 7.56 20.32 -18.67
CA GLU A 95 8.62 20.68 -17.72
C GLU A 95 8.81 19.61 -16.64
N PHE A 96 10.06 19.37 -16.25
CA PHE A 96 10.43 18.25 -15.38
C PHE A 96 9.59 18.22 -14.10
N GLY A 97 9.48 19.33 -13.38
CA GLY A 97 8.65 19.41 -12.18
C GLY A 97 7.17 19.11 -12.43
N ALA A 98 6.62 19.50 -13.58
CA ALA A 98 5.24 19.18 -13.95
C ALA A 98 5.07 17.70 -14.27
N TRP A 99 6.02 17.10 -14.99
CA TRP A 99 6.04 15.67 -15.28
C TRP A 99 6.08 14.83 -13.99
N VAL A 100 7.02 15.13 -13.08
CA VAL A 100 7.15 14.40 -11.82
C VAL A 100 5.91 14.61 -10.93
N ARG A 101 5.32 15.81 -10.90
CA ARG A 101 4.05 16.04 -10.19
C ARG A 101 2.91 15.16 -10.70
N GLN A 102 2.83 14.86 -11.99
CA GLN A 102 1.83 13.93 -12.51
C GLN A 102 2.04 12.51 -11.97
N ILE A 103 3.28 12.03 -11.96
CA ILE A 103 3.64 10.73 -11.38
C ILE A 103 3.30 10.70 -9.88
N LEU A 104 3.68 11.74 -9.14
CA LEU A 104 3.35 11.88 -7.72
C LEU A 104 1.84 11.91 -7.49
N ALA A 105 1.05 12.54 -8.37
CA ALA A 105 -0.41 12.54 -8.27
C ALA A 105 -0.99 11.13 -8.41
N PHE A 106 -0.49 10.33 -9.37
CA PHE A 106 -0.87 8.92 -9.47
C PHE A 106 -0.50 8.12 -8.22
N LEU A 107 0.70 8.33 -7.68
CA LEU A 107 1.13 7.70 -6.42
C LEU A 107 0.28 8.16 -5.23
N MET A 108 -0.17 9.41 -5.22
CA MET A 108 -1.03 9.95 -4.18
C MET A 108 -2.40 9.28 -4.19
N VAL A 109 -2.96 9.02 -5.37
CA VAL A 109 -4.18 8.21 -5.51
C VAL A 109 -3.98 6.80 -4.96
N ALA A 110 -2.84 6.16 -5.27
CA ALA A 110 -2.52 4.84 -4.72
C ALA A 110 -2.37 4.86 -3.19
N ALA A 111 -1.71 5.87 -2.62
CA ALA A 111 -1.53 6.03 -1.18
C ALA A 111 -2.87 6.26 -0.46
N VAL A 112 -3.76 7.08 -1.03
CA VAL A 112 -5.13 7.25 -0.52
C VAL A 112 -5.91 5.94 -0.60
N ALA A 113 -5.81 5.23 -1.73
CA ALA A 113 -6.48 3.95 -1.92
C ALA A 113 -6.01 2.91 -0.88
N LEU A 114 -4.71 2.86 -0.55
CA LEU A 114 -4.19 2.02 0.52
C LEU A 114 -4.77 2.38 1.88
N GLY A 115 -4.84 3.68 2.20
CA GLY A 115 -5.45 4.16 3.44
C GLY A 115 -6.92 3.74 3.58
N LEU A 116 -7.70 3.93 2.51
CA LEU A 116 -9.11 3.51 2.45
C LEU A 116 -9.25 1.99 2.48
N ALA A 117 -8.38 1.26 1.79
CA ALA A 117 -8.38 -0.20 1.78
C ALA A 117 -8.18 -0.79 3.18
N GLY A 118 -7.47 -0.09 4.08
CA GLY A 118 -7.31 -0.50 5.47
C GLY A 118 -8.61 -0.52 6.29
N ALA A 119 -9.66 0.19 5.87
CA ALA A 119 -10.95 0.18 6.57
C ALA A 119 -11.66 -1.19 6.50
N ALA A 120 -11.53 -1.90 5.38
CA ALA A 120 -12.14 -3.22 5.20
C ALA A 120 -11.59 -4.28 6.19
N PRO A 121 -10.27 -4.50 6.33
CA PRO A 121 -9.71 -5.38 7.36
C PRO A 121 -10.11 -4.98 8.77
N LEU A 122 -10.14 -3.68 9.12
CA LEU A 122 -10.59 -3.23 10.44
C LEU A 122 -12.06 -3.58 10.71
N TRP A 123 -12.92 -3.40 9.71
CA TRP A 123 -14.32 -3.79 9.81
C TRP A 123 -14.47 -5.31 9.98
N VAL A 124 -13.71 -6.11 9.22
CA VAL A 124 -13.68 -7.57 9.33
C VAL A 124 -13.19 -8.00 10.71
N ALA A 125 -12.14 -7.38 11.24
CA ALA A 125 -11.65 -7.62 12.59
C ALA A 125 -12.74 -7.37 13.64
N ARG A 126 -13.46 -6.25 13.52
CA ARG A 126 -14.61 -5.94 14.39
C ARG A 126 -15.75 -6.96 14.24
N ALA A 127 -16.07 -7.38 13.02
CA ALA A 127 -17.12 -8.35 12.74
C ALA A 127 -16.79 -9.72 13.36
N LEU A 128 -15.54 -10.18 13.20
CA LEU A 128 -15.04 -11.42 13.81
C LEU A 128 -15.05 -11.33 15.35
N TRP A 129 -14.59 -10.20 15.90
CA TRP A 129 -14.58 -9.98 17.36
C TRP A 129 -15.97 -9.98 17.97
N SER A 130 -16.94 -9.36 17.28
CA SER A 130 -18.35 -9.30 17.68
C SER A 130 -19.14 -10.57 17.34
N ARG A 131 -18.50 -11.59 16.70
CA ARG A 131 -19.14 -12.83 16.22
C ARG A 131 -20.32 -12.57 15.29
N ARG A 132 -20.28 -11.48 14.52
CA ARG A 132 -21.31 -11.19 13.54
C ARG A 132 -21.09 -12.12 12.34
N SER A 133 -21.97 -13.11 12.19
CA SER A 133 -22.01 -13.91 10.97
C SER A 133 -22.34 -12.99 9.80
N SER A 134 -21.47 -12.96 8.80
CA SER A 134 -21.68 -12.15 7.60
C SER A 134 -21.01 -12.80 6.40
N ARG A 135 -21.78 -12.95 5.32
CA ARG A 135 -21.28 -13.35 4.00
C ARG A 135 -20.14 -12.44 3.53
N ALA A 136 -20.10 -11.18 3.97
CA ALA A 136 -19.04 -10.25 3.63
C ALA A 136 -17.67 -10.65 4.21
N VAL A 137 -17.62 -11.22 5.43
CA VAL A 137 -16.37 -11.71 6.03
C VAL A 137 -15.81 -12.88 5.22
N PHE A 138 -16.69 -13.78 4.77
CA PHE A 138 -16.32 -14.88 3.89
C PHE A 138 -15.81 -14.39 2.53
N LEU A 139 -16.55 -13.49 1.88
CA LEU A 139 -16.16 -12.91 0.58
C LEU A 139 -14.84 -12.14 0.66
N TYR A 140 -14.63 -11.38 1.74
CA TYR A 140 -13.36 -10.71 1.99
C TYR A 140 -12.21 -11.70 2.13
N GLY A 141 -12.37 -12.77 2.91
CA GLY A 141 -11.35 -13.82 3.03
C GLY A 141 -11.03 -14.49 1.70
N MET A 142 -12.05 -14.74 0.87
CA MET A 142 -11.89 -15.30 -0.48
C MET A 142 -11.12 -14.34 -1.40
N LEU A 143 -11.51 -13.06 -1.41
CA LEU A 143 -10.85 -12.03 -2.20
C LEU A 143 -9.38 -11.87 -1.77
N LEU A 144 -9.11 -11.77 -0.47
CA LEU A 144 -7.76 -11.60 0.05
C LEU A 144 -6.89 -12.84 -0.23
N GLY A 145 -7.47 -14.05 -0.14
CA GLY A 145 -6.81 -15.27 -0.57
C GLY A 145 -6.47 -15.28 -2.05
N ALA A 146 -7.41 -14.87 -2.92
CA ALA A 146 -7.17 -14.76 -4.36
C ALA A 146 -6.08 -13.74 -4.69
N ILE A 147 -6.06 -12.59 -4.00
CA ILE A 147 -5.00 -11.58 -4.13
C ILE A 147 -3.64 -12.18 -3.73
N GLY A 148 -3.57 -12.88 -2.59
CA GLY A 148 -2.34 -13.54 -2.15
C GLY A 148 -1.81 -14.57 -3.14
N ILE A 149 -2.70 -15.41 -3.71
CA ILE A 149 -2.33 -16.39 -4.75
C ILE A 149 -1.83 -15.69 -6.00
N ASN A 150 -2.57 -14.72 -6.52
CA ASN A 150 -2.17 -13.96 -7.71
C ASN A 150 -0.82 -13.28 -7.51
N GLY A 151 -0.61 -12.66 -6.35
CA GLY A 151 0.66 -12.05 -5.99
C GLY A 151 1.82 -13.05 -6.05
N LEU A 152 1.68 -14.22 -5.42
CA LEU A 152 2.69 -15.27 -5.46
C LEU A 152 2.98 -15.76 -6.88
N VAL A 153 1.96 -15.88 -7.74
CA VAL A 153 2.12 -16.29 -9.14
C VAL A 153 2.87 -15.22 -9.94
N VAL A 154 2.48 -13.95 -9.81
CA VAL A 154 3.05 -12.85 -10.60
C VAL A 154 4.49 -12.55 -10.19
N THR A 155 4.79 -12.55 -8.89
CA THR A 155 6.13 -12.19 -8.39
C THR A 155 7.09 -13.39 -8.24
N GLY A 156 6.62 -14.61 -8.50
CA GLY A 156 7.35 -15.87 -8.31
C GLY A 156 7.53 -16.23 -6.84
N ALA A 157 7.17 -17.46 -6.44
CA ALA A 157 7.40 -17.93 -5.07
C ALA A 157 8.90 -18.26 -4.83
N PRO A 158 9.44 -18.04 -3.61
CA PRO A 158 8.78 -17.59 -2.38
C PRO A 158 8.82 -16.05 -2.16
N GLN A 159 7.67 -15.45 -1.88
CA GLN A 159 7.53 -14.01 -1.58
C GLN A 159 6.73 -13.80 -0.30
N VAL A 160 7.39 -13.25 0.74
CA VAL A 160 6.85 -13.17 2.11
C VAL A 160 5.57 -12.35 2.18
N ILE A 161 5.51 -11.21 1.49
CA ILE A 161 4.36 -10.30 1.54
C ILE A 161 3.10 -11.03 1.04
N TRP A 162 3.17 -11.63 -0.14
CA TRP A 162 2.03 -12.34 -0.73
C TRP A 162 1.66 -13.61 0.03
N GLY A 163 2.65 -14.29 0.62
CA GLY A 163 2.42 -15.40 1.54
C GLY A 163 1.62 -14.99 2.79
N LEU A 164 1.94 -13.84 3.39
CA LEU A 164 1.21 -13.30 4.54
C LEU A 164 -0.21 -12.86 4.15
N VAL A 165 -0.38 -12.25 2.98
CA VAL A 165 -1.70 -11.87 2.45
C VAL A 165 -2.58 -13.12 2.27
N LEU A 166 -2.03 -14.17 1.66
CA LEU A 166 -2.71 -15.45 1.49
C LEU A 166 -3.07 -16.07 2.85
N ALA A 167 -2.12 -16.13 3.77
CA ALA A 167 -2.33 -16.68 5.11
C ALA A 167 -3.47 -15.95 5.84
N ASN A 168 -3.50 -14.62 5.79
CA ASN A 168 -4.58 -13.84 6.41
C ASN A 168 -5.94 -14.10 5.71
N GLY A 169 -5.96 -14.23 4.39
CA GLY A 169 -7.18 -14.60 3.64
C GLY A 169 -7.75 -15.95 4.07
N LEU A 170 -6.90 -16.98 4.15
CA LEU A 170 -7.27 -18.32 4.59
C LEU A 170 -7.73 -18.34 6.06
N LEU A 171 -7.00 -17.66 6.94
CA LEU A 171 -7.34 -17.52 8.36
C LEU A 171 -8.74 -16.89 8.53
N THR A 172 -9.04 -15.86 7.72
CA THR A 172 -10.34 -15.18 7.71
C THR A 172 -11.46 -16.09 7.19
N LEU A 173 -11.19 -16.88 6.14
CA LEU A 173 -12.13 -17.88 5.63
C LEU A 173 -12.48 -18.94 6.67
N VAL A 174 -11.47 -19.51 7.34
CA VAL A 174 -11.70 -20.52 8.39
C VAL A 174 -12.46 -19.90 9.55
N ALA A 175 -12.08 -18.70 10.00
CA ALA A 175 -12.79 -17.99 11.06
C ALA A 175 -14.27 -17.73 10.70
N SER A 176 -14.57 -17.35 9.46
CA SER A 176 -15.94 -17.08 9.00
C SER A 176 -16.86 -18.31 9.10
N ARG A 177 -16.32 -19.52 8.90
CA ARG A 177 -17.08 -20.78 8.96
C ARG A 177 -17.30 -21.29 10.38
N THR A 178 -16.55 -20.79 11.34
CA THR A 178 -16.62 -21.23 12.76
C THR A 178 -17.52 -20.34 13.61
N ILE A 179 -18.01 -19.22 13.07
CA ILE A 179 -19.00 -18.37 13.74
C ILE A 179 -20.35 -19.08 13.70
N ARG A 180 -20.78 -19.62 14.85
CA ARG A 180 -22.14 -20.15 15.00
C ARG A 180 -23.13 -18.99 15.14
N PRO A 181 -24.30 -19.03 14.47
CA PRO A 181 -25.36 -18.06 14.73
C PRO A 181 -25.76 -18.12 16.20
N SER A 182 -25.95 -16.96 16.83
CA SER A 182 -26.61 -16.87 18.13
C SER A 182 -28.05 -17.34 17.95
N ALA A 183 -28.40 -18.45 18.61
CA ALA A 183 -29.79 -18.86 18.81
C ALA A 183 -30.53 -17.81 19.64
#